data_AF-W6TI14-F1
#
_entry.id   AF-W6TI14-F1
#
_cell.length_a   1.000
_cell.length_b   1.000
_cell.length_c   1.000
_cell.angle_alpha   90.00
_cell.angle_beta   90.00
_cell.angle_gamma   90.00
#
_symmetry.space_group_name_H-M   'P 1'
#
loop_
_entity.id
_entity.type
_entity.pdbx_description
1 polymer ?
#
loop_
_entity_poly.entity_id
_entity_poly.type
_entity_poly.pdbx_seq_one_letter_code
_entity_poly.pdbx_strand_id
1 'polypeptide(L)'
;MEIKLETELKNTLEEETFLIEKIYGMYLNIKKYLDEKNAMMLKESIDKTNIYLQEFKDVEQKRDKIWKEFTQNEQFESTYMAIEKLCSTYKKEIHNYFHRLKIGTLNIQNLNHLISSYVETSLDMLDSIFQDAQETVDNITYKNPYGPKNGTPNEASVLINKKL
;
A
#
# COMPACT_ATOMS: atom_id res chain seq x y z
N MET A 1 -20.10 -16.93 -29.46
CA MET A 1 -20.29 -16.43 -28.09
C MET A 1 -18.97 -16.46 -27.34
N GLU A 2 -18.27 -17.60 -27.34
CA GLU A 2 -16.95 -17.78 -26.71
C GLU A 2 -15.90 -16.74 -27.13
N ILE A 3 -15.65 -16.53 -28.42
CA ILE A 3 -14.64 -15.56 -28.91
C ILE A 3 -14.88 -14.13 -28.38
N LYS A 4 -16.14 -13.70 -28.25
CA LYS A 4 -16.47 -12.37 -27.72
C LYS A 4 -16.08 -12.26 -26.25
N LEU A 5 -16.44 -13.28 -25.46
CA LEU A 5 -16.15 -13.34 -24.04
C LEU A 5 -14.64 -13.44 -23.77
N GLU A 6 -13.92 -14.21 -24.58
CA GLU A 6 -12.45 -14.27 -24.53
C GLU A 6 -11.79 -12.93 -24.85
N THR A 7 -12.31 -12.22 -25.85
CA THR A 7 -11.81 -10.88 -26.20
C THR A 7 -12.02 -9.90 -25.05
N GLU A 8 -13.20 -9.93 -24.42
CA GLU A 8 -13.51 -9.09 -23.25
C GLU A 8 -12.62 -9.43 -22.05
N LEU A 9 -12.39 -10.72 -21.78
CA LEU A 9 -11.48 -11.17 -20.74
C LEU A 9 -10.05 -10.72 -21.03
N LYS A 10 -9.56 -10.92 -22.25
CA LYS A 10 -8.21 -10.53 -22.69
C LYS A 10 -7.98 -9.02 -22.54
N ASN A 11 -8.94 -8.20 -22.97
CA ASN A 11 -8.83 -6.73 -22.84
C ASN A 11 -8.90 -6.27 -21.38
N THR A 12 -9.74 -6.90 -20.56
CA THR A 12 -9.85 -6.57 -19.13
C THR A 12 -8.57 -6.95 -18.37
N LEU A 13 -7.99 -8.12 -18.68
CA LEU A 13 -6.71 -8.55 -18.10
C LEU A 13 -5.54 -7.68 -18.56
N GLU A 14 -5.56 -7.19 -19.79
CA GLU A 14 -4.57 -6.25 -20.31
C GLU A 14 -4.58 -4.93 -19.53
N GLU A 15 -5.78 -4.37 -19.32
CA GLU A 15 -6.01 -3.17 -18.53
C GLU A 15 -5.56 -3.37 -17.07
N GLU A 16 -5.97 -4.49 -16.46
CA GLU A 16 -5.62 -4.83 -15.08
C GLU A 16 -4.09 -4.98 -14.91
N THR A 17 -3.44 -5.62 -15.88
CA THR A 17 -1.98 -5.80 -15.87
C THR A 17 -1.24 -4.47 -16.03
N PHE A 18 -1.76 -3.55 -16.84
CA PHE A 18 -1.20 -2.22 -16.95
C PHE A 18 -1.30 -1.46 -15.61
N LEU A 19 -2.45 -1.57 -14.93
CA LEU A 19 -2.67 -0.93 -13.63
C LEU A 19 -1.74 -1.50 -12.54
N ILE A 20 -1.56 -2.82 -12.44
CA ILE A 20 -0.65 -3.40 -11.43
C ILE A 20 0.79 -2.94 -11.62
N GLU A 21 1.23 -2.75 -12.86
CA GLU A 21 2.58 -2.24 -13.18
C GLU A 21 2.71 -0.76 -12.82
N LYS A 22 1.66 0.05 -13.00
CA LYS A 22 1.62 1.44 -12.53
C LYS A 22 1.66 1.52 -11.00
N ILE A 23 0.87 0.70 -10.32
CA ILE A 23 0.85 0.63 -8.86
C ILE A 23 2.24 0.25 -8.35
N TYR A 24 2.88 -0.78 -8.92
CA TYR A 24 4.23 -1.16 -8.56
C TYR A 24 5.23 -0.01 -8.75
N GLY A 25 5.16 0.72 -9.86
CA GLY A 25 5.95 1.92 -10.09
C GLY A 25 5.73 3.01 -9.03
N MET A 26 4.49 3.20 -8.57
CA MET A 26 4.21 4.14 -7.48
C MET A 26 4.79 3.67 -6.14
N TYR A 27 4.75 2.37 -5.84
CA TYR A 27 5.39 1.82 -4.65
C TYR A 27 6.90 2.02 -4.62
N LEU A 28 7.57 1.92 -5.77
CA LEU A 28 8.99 2.26 -5.89
C LEU A 28 9.24 3.75 -5.61
N ASN A 29 8.35 4.64 -6.08
CA ASN A 29 8.43 6.07 -5.78
C ASN A 29 8.19 6.36 -4.30
N ILE A 30 7.21 5.71 -3.66
CA ILE A 30 6.96 5.82 -2.22
C ILE A 30 8.22 5.45 -1.45
N LYS A 31 8.83 4.30 -1.76
CA LYS A 31 10.08 3.89 -1.12
C LYS A 31 11.19 4.94 -1.33
N LYS A 32 11.38 5.40 -2.57
CA LYS A 32 12.39 6.42 -2.90
C LYS A 32 12.19 7.70 -2.10
N TYR A 33 10.97 8.25 -2.07
CA TYR A 33 10.70 9.51 -1.38
C TYR A 33 10.73 9.38 0.14
N LEU A 34 10.49 8.17 0.66
CA LEU A 34 10.73 7.84 2.06
C LEU A 34 12.24 7.89 2.37
N ASP A 35 13.08 7.25 1.57
CA ASP A 35 14.55 7.28 1.71
C ASP A 35 15.10 8.71 1.60
N GLU A 36 14.56 9.52 0.68
CA GLU A 36 14.92 10.93 0.47
C GLU A 36 14.34 11.88 1.52
N LYS A 37 13.47 11.40 2.42
CA LYS A 37 12.75 12.20 3.42
C LYS A 37 11.92 13.33 2.79
N ASN A 38 11.40 13.12 1.59
CA ASN A 38 10.60 14.09 0.84
C ASN A 38 9.11 13.90 1.10
N ALA A 39 8.60 14.53 2.17
CA ALA A 39 7.22 14.36 2.60
C ALA A 39 6.18 14.78 1.55
N MET A 40 6.45 15.82 0.75
CA MET A 40 5.52 16.32 -0.26
C MET A 40 5.35 15.29 -1.39
N MET A 41 6.45 14.83 -1.96
CA MET A 41 6.43 13.84 -3.05
C MET A 41 5.94 12.47 -2.58
N LEU A 42 6.23 12.11 -1.33
CA LEU A 42 5.70 10.91 -0.69
C LEU A 42 4.16 10.96 -0.65
N LYS A 43 3.59 12.06 -0.16
CA LYS A 43 2.14 12.24 -0.09
C LYS A 43 1.49 12.20 -1.47
N GLU A 44 2.04 12.93 -2.45
CA GLU A 44 1.54 12.90 -3.82
C GLU A 44 1.58 11.49 -4.44
N SER A 45 2.63 10.72 -4.14
CA SER A 45 2.75 9.34 -4.64
C SER A 45 1.70 8.42 -4.00
N ILE A 46 1.43 8.56 -2.71
CA ILE A 46 0.37 7.82 -2.01
C ILE A 46 -1.00 8.17 -2.59
N ASP A 47 -1.31 9.45 -2.79
CA ASP A 47 -2.60 9.89 -3.33
C ASP A 47 -2.83 9.31 -4.74
N LYS A 48 -1.81 9.35 -5.61
CA LYS A 48 -1.87 8.72 -6.94
C LYS A 48 -2.00 7.20 -6.88
N THR A 49 -1.31 6.55 -5.94
CA THR A 49 -1.42 5.11 -5.73
C THR A 49 -2.84 4.71 -5.37
N ASN A 50 -3.50 5.47 -4.50
CA ASN A 50 -4.89 5.21 -4.08
C ASN A 50 -5.87 5.28 -5.25
N ILE A 51 -5.67 6.23 -6.18
CA ILE A 51 -6.48 6.32 -7.41
C ILE A 51 -6.31 5.04 -8.24
N TYR A 52 -5.07 4.63 -8.53
CA TYR A 52 -4.82 3.42 -9.30
C TYR A 52 -5.31 2.14 -8.62
N LEU A 53 -5.24 2.05 -7.29
CA LEU A 53 -5.78 0.92 -6.54
C LEU A 53 -7.30 0.83 -6.66
N GLN A 54 -7.99 1.97 -6.66
CA GLN A 54 -9.44 1.99 -6.85
C GLN A 54 -9.81 1.57 -8.28
N GLU A 55 -9.11 2.10 -9.29
CA GLU A 55 -9.28 1.68 -10.69
C GLU A 55 -9.01 0.17 -10.86
N PHE A 56 -7.93 -0.32 -10.24
CA PHE A 56 -7.58 -1.75 -10.27
C PHE A 56 -8.70 -2.61 -9.68
N LYS A 57 -9.28 -2.20 -8.55
CA LYS A 57 -10.40 -2.92 -7.91
C LYS A 57 -11.65 -2.96 -8.79
N ASP A 58 -11.94 -1.89 -9.52
CA ASP A 58 -13.10 -1.83 -10.42
C ASP A 58 -12.90 -2.77 -11.62
N VAL A 59 -11.69 -2.80 -12.19
CA VAL A 59 -11.30 -3.72 -13.27
C VAL A 59 -11.30 -5.17 -12.80
N GLU A 60 -10.79 -5.44 -11.58
CA GLU A 60 -10.80 -6.76 -10.96
C GLU A 60 -12.23 -7.32 -10.84
N GLN A 61 -13.17 -6.51 -10.35
CA GLN A 61 -14.58 -6.89 -10.26
C GLN A 61 -15.21 -7.17 -11.62
N LYS A 62 -14.81 -6.42 -12.66
CA LYS A 62 -15.25 -6.67 -14.03
C LYS A 62 -14.68 -7.99 -14.55
N ARG A 63 -13.40 -8.26 -14.35
CA ARG A 63 -12.76 -9.54 -14.69
C ARG A 63 -13.50 -10.70 -14.02
N ASP A 64 -13.79 -10.59 -12.73
CA ASP A 64 -14.46 -11.65 -11.96
C ASP A 64 -15.86 -11.98 -12.50
N LYS A 65 -16.61 -10.97 -12.98
CA LYS A 65 -17.91 -11.21 -13.64
C LYS A 65 -17.74 -11.97 -14.95
N ILE A 66 -16.81 -11.52 -15.81
CA ILE A 66 -16.51 -12.18 -17.09
C ILE A 66 -16.03 -13.62 -16.84
N TRP A 67 -15.18 -13.81 -15.83
CA TRP A 67 -14.65 -15.11 -15.46
C TRP A 67 -15.73 -16.08 -14.98
N LYS A 68 -16.69 -15.61 -14.18
CA LYS A 68 -17.84 -16.44 -13.75
C LYS A 68 -18.73 -16.83 -14.93
N GLU A 69 -18.94 -15.94 -15.88
CA GLU A 69 -19.68 -16.24 -17.11
C GLU A 69 -18.92 -17.26 -17.98
N PHE A 70 -17.60 -17.09 -18.11
CA PHE A 70 -16.73 -18.00 -18.84
C PHE A 70 -16.75 -19.42 -18.26
N THR A 71 -16.60 -19.50 -16.95
CA THR A 71 -16.54 -20.77 -16.20
C THR A 71 -17.91 -21.39 -15.97
N GLN A 72 -19.00 -20.69 -16.27
CA GLN A 72 -20.37 -21.10 -15.91
C GLN A 72 -20.52 -21.44 -14.41
N ASN A 73 -19.73 -20.79 -13.56
CA ASN A 73 -19.56 -21.11 -12.13
C ASN A 73 -19.07 -22.53 -11.82
N GLU A 74 -18.48 -23.23 -12.79
CA GLU A 74 -17.80 -24.50 -12.56
C GLU A 74 -16.55 -24.27 -11.70
N GLN A 75 -16.29 -25.18 -10.76
CA GLN A 75 -15.09 -25.12 -9.94
C GLN A 75 -13.94 -25.84 -10.64
N PHE A 76 -12.83 -25.14 -10.79
CA PHE A 76 -11.59 -25.68 -11.36
C PHE A 76 -10.53 -25.78 -10.26
N GLU A 77 -9.73 -26.85 -10.26
CA GLU A 77 -8.62 -27.00 -9.31
C GLU A 77 -7.52 -25.94 -9.51
N SER A 78 -7.47 -25.32 -10.70
CA SER A 78 -6.54 -24.24 -10.99
C SER A 78 -7.05 -23.30 -12.09
N THR A 79 -6.56 -22.06 -12.08
CA THR A 79 -6.76 -21.10 -13.18
C THR A 79 -6.24 -21.67 -14.51
N TYR A 80 -5.17 -22.47 -14.48
CA TYR A 80 -4.62 -23.13 -15.67
C TYR A 80 -5.63 -24.09 -16.30
N MET A 81 -6.29 -24.94 -15.50
CA MET A 81 -7.32 -25.85 -16.00
C MET A 81 -8.51 -25.12 -16.63
N ALA A 82 -8.90 -23.97 -16.07
CA ALA A 82 -9.94 -23.15 -16.68
C ALA A 82 -9.47 -22.51 -18.00
N ILE A 83 -8.23 -22.00 -18.06
CA ILE A 83 -7.63 -21.43 -19.29
C ILE A 83 -7.51 -22.49 -20.39
N GLU A 84 -7.27 -23.75 -20.05
CA GLU A 84 -7.24 -24.84 -21.03
C GLU A 84 -8.57 -25.03 -21.78
N LYS A 85 -9.69 -24.59 -21.22
CA LYS A 85 -11.01 -24.61 -21.85
C LYS A 85 -11.25 -23.47 -22.86
N LEU A 86 -10.36 -22.47 -22.91
CA LEU A 86 -10.43 -21.38 -23.89
C LEU A 86 -10.14 -21.90 -25.30
N CYS A 87 -10.76 -21.26 -26.29
CA CYS A 87 -10.34 -21.32 -27.69
C CYS A 87 -8.86 -20.89 -27.82
N SER A 88 -8.20 -21.44 -28.84
CA SER A 88 -6.75 -21.29 -29.04
C SER A 88 -6.28 -19.87 -29.38
N THR A 89 -7.21 -18.94 -29.67
CA THR A 89 -6.90 -17.61 -30.18
C THR A 89 -6.15 -16.74 -29.17
N TYR A 90 -6.63 -16.61 -27.93
CA TYR A 90 -6.07 -15.70 -26.92
C TYR A 90 -5.49 -16.39 -25.68
N LYS A 91 -5.54 -17.72 -25.64
CA LYS A 91 -5.11 -18.54 -24.50
C LYS A 91 -3.72 -18.19 -23.97
N LYS A 92 -2.74 -18.02 -24.85
CA LYS A 92 -1.35 -17.68 -24.47
C LYS A 92 -1.24 -16.29 -23.83
N GLU A 93 -1.98 -15.32 -24.37
CA GLU A 93 -1.98 -13.94 -23.88
C GLU A 93 -2.67 -13.84 -22.52
N ILE A 94 -3.85 -14.46 -22.39
CA ILE A 94 -4.60 -14.55 -21.12
C ILE A 94 -3.72 -15.19 -20.03
N HIS A 95 -3.05 -16.31 -20.34
CA HIS A 95 -2.12 -16.95 -19.41
C HIS A 95 -0.97 -16.01 -19.00
N ASN A 96 -0.39 -15.28 -19.96
CA ASN A 96 0.68 -14.32 -19.69
C ASN A 96 0.22 -13.16 -18.79
N TYR A 97 -0.99 -12.62 -19.02
CA TYR A 97 -1.54 -11.58 -18.15
C TYR A 97 -1.74 -12.07 -16.72
N PHE A 98 -2.34 -13.25 -16.52
CA PHE A 98 -2.45 -13.83 -15.16
C PHE A 98 -1.09 -14.02 -14.49
N HIS A 99 -0.08 -14.46 -15.25
CA HIS A 99 1.27 -14.60 -14.72
C HIS A 99 1.87 -13.25 -14.31
N ARG A 100 1.72 -12.21 -15.14
CA ARG A 100 2.17 -10.85 -14.83
C ARG A 100 1.44 -10.25 -13.63
N LEU A 101 0.13 -10.45 -13.52
CA LEU A 101 -0.66 -10.05 -12.35
C LEU A 101 -0.14 -10.68 -11.06
N LYS A 102 0.16 -11.99 -11.09
CA LYS A 102 0.75 -12.69 -9.94
C LYS A 102 2.10 -12.11 -9.55
N ILE A 103 2.99 -11.88 -10.52
CA ILE A 103 4.31 -11.28 -10.26
C ILE A 103 4.15 -9.86 -9.70
N GLY A 104 3.31 -9.02 -10.30
CA GLY A 104 3.05 -7.65 -9.85
C GLY A 104 2.54 -7.60 -8.41
N THR A 105 1.60 -8.49 -8.08
CA THR A 105 1.04 -8.63 -6.73
C THR A 105 2.12 -8.99 -5.71
N LEU A 106 2.95 -10.00 -6.01
CA LEU A 106 4.05 -10.41 -5.12
C LEU A 106 5.08 -9.28 -4.93
N ASN A 107 5.41 -8.55 -5.99
CA ASN A 107 6.35 -7.44 -5.92
C ASN A 107 5.82 -6.29 -5.05
N ILE A 108 4.53 -5.96 -5.19
CA ILE A 108 3.87 -4.93 -4.36
C ILE A 108 3.81 -5.39 -2.90
N GLN A 109 3.47 -6.66 -2.63
CA GLN A 109 3.46 -7.21 -1.27
C GLN A 109 4.84 -7.11 -0.61
N ASN A 110 5.90 -7.48 -1.34
CA ASN A 110 7.27 -7.38 -0.85
C ASN A 110 7.67 -5.92 -0.55
N LEU A 111 7.38 -4.98 -1.45
CA LEU A 111 7.66 -3.56 -1.22
C LEU A 111 6.86 -2.99 -0.04
N ASN A 112 5.59 -3.35 0.08
CA ASN A 112 4.74 -2.96 1.21
C ASN A 112 5.33 -3.43 2.53
N HIS A 113 5.77 -4.69 2.59
CA HIS A 113 6.41 -5.23 3.78
C HIS A 113 7.68 -4.46 4.14
N LEU A 114 8.56 -4.21 3.15
CA LEU A 114 9.79 -3.44 3.36
C LEU A 114 9.53 -2.01 3.87
N ILE A 115 8.57 -1.31 3.27
CA ILE A 115 8.19 0.05 3.67
C ILE A 115 7.63 0.04 5.10
N SER A 116 6.74 -0.90 5.42
CA SER A 116 6.12 -1.00 6.74
C SER A 116 7.17 -1.26 7.82
N SER A 117 8.06 -2.24 7.61
CA SER A 117 9.16 -2.55 8.54
C SER A 117 10.09 -1.36 8.75
N TYR A 118 10.37 -0.57 7.70
CA TYR A 118 11.17 0.64 7.82
C TYR A 118 10.50 1.70 8.69
N VAL A 119 9.20 1.93 8.49
CA VAL A 119 8.42 2.91 9.26
C VAL A 119 8.34 2.49 10.73
N GLU A 120 8.03 1.22 11.01
CA GLU A 120 7.98 0.66 12.38
C GLU A 120 9.33 0.84 13.09
N THR A 121 10.42 0.38 12.46
CA THR A 121 11.77 0.51 13.03
C THR A 121 12.13 1.98 13.29
N SER A 122 11.75 2.89 12.39
CA SER A 122 12.03 4.32 12.55
C SER A 122 11.26 4.93 13.71
N LEU A 123 10.01 4.51 13.92
CA LEU A 123 9.20 4.97 15.06
C LEU A 123 9.77 4.45 16.38
N ASP A 124 10.16 3.18 16.45
CA ASP A 124 10.76 2.58 17.65
C ASP A 124 12.08 3.26 18.04
N MET A 125 12.92 3.58 17.04
CA MET A 125 14.16 4.34 17.27
C MET A 125 13.88 5.75 17.77
N LEU A 126 12.90 6.45 17.20
CA LEU A 126 12.53 7.79 17.66
C LEU A 126 12.01 7.75 19.09
N ASP A 127 11.14 6.80 19.44
CA ASP A 127 10.61 6.64 20.79
C ASP A 127 11.74 6.39 21.80
N SER A 128 12.69 5.51 21.47
CA SER A 128 13.87 5.24 22.31
C SER A 128 14.72 6.51 22.54
N ILE A 129 14.99 7.29 21.48
CA ILE A 129 15.74 8.56 21.59
C ILE A 129 14.99 9.58 22.46
N PHE A 130 13.66 9.65 22.33
CA PHE A 130 12.85 10.55 23.16
C PHE A 130 12.83 10.13 24.63
N GLN A 131 12.78 8.83 24.92
CA GLN A 131 12.87 8.30 26.29
C GLN A 131 14.25 8.62 26.91
N ASP A 132 15.34 8.34 26.20
CA ASP A 132 16.71 8.68 26.64
C ASP A 132 16.85 10.19 26.93
N ALA A 133 16.28 11.04 26.07
CA ALA A 133 16.29 12.49 26.26
C ALA A 133 15.47 12.94 27.48
N GLN A 134 14.42 12.21 27.85
CA GLN A 134 13.63 12.49 29.06
C GLN A 134 14.32 12.00 30.34
N GLU A 135 14.99 10.85 30.30
CA GLU A 135 15.70 10.29 31.47
C GLU A 135 16.98 11.07 31.80
N THR A 136 17.65 11.63 30.79
CA THR A 136 18.90 12.42 30.96
C THR A 136 18.67 13.86 31.43
N VAL A 137 17.44 14.33 31.42
CA VAL A 137 17.04 15.61 32.00
C VAL A 137 16.37 15.27 33.32
N ASP A 138 17.01 15.58 34.47
CA ASP A 138 16.29 15.61 35.75
C ASP A 138 14.95 16.28 35.48
N ASN A 139 13.82 15.60 35.71
CA ASN A 139 12.47 16.06 35.38
C ASN A 139 12.16 17.40 36.10
N ILE A 140 12.71 18.51 35.62
CA ILE A 140 12.46 19.86 36.12
C ILE A 140 11.16 20.27 35.42
N THR A 141 10.04 19.76 35.94
CA THR A 141 8.72 20.26 35.59
C THR A 141 8.73 21.77 35.83
N TYR A 142 8.55 22.57 34.79
CA TYR A 142 8.41 24.01 34.96
C TYR A 142 7.10 24.27 35.70
N LYS A 143 7.20 24.62 36.98
CA LYS A 143 6.08 25.21 37.71
C LYS A 143 5.99 26.68 37.31
N ASN A 144 4.88 27.08 36.68
CA ASN A 144 4.61 28.46 36.36
C ASN A 144 4.72 29.33 37.65
N PRO A 145 5.70 30.25 37.76
CA PRO A 145 5.90 31.05 38.97
C PRO A 145 4.79 32.09 39.18
N TYR A 146 3.95 32.32 38.16
CA TYR A 146 2.82 33.23 38.19
C TYR A 146 1.45 32.52 38.30
N GLY A 147 1.44 31.18 38.41
CA GLY A 147 0.22 30.40 38.58
C GLY A 147 -0.35 30.46 40.01
N PRO A 148 -1.66 30.25 40.22
CA PRO A 148 -2.29 30.26 41.54
C PRO A 148 -1.68 29.19 42.45
N LYS A 149 -1.23 29.58 43.66
CA LYS A 149 -0.57 28.70 44.63
C LYS A 149 -1.40 27.46 45.04
N ASN A 150 -2.72 27.50 44.83
CA ASN A 150 -3.69 26.44 45.18
C ASN A 150 -4.62 26.06 44.00
N GLY A 151 -4.14 26.11 42.75
CA GLY A 151 -4.92 25.71 41.56
C GLY A 151 -4.78 24.23 41.21
N THR A 152 -5.85 23.62 40.68
CA THR A 152 -5.87 22.24 40.18
C THR A 152 -4.80 21.97 39.11
N PRO A 153 -4.29 20.72 38.96
CA PRO A 153 -3.10 20.36 38.18
C PRO A 153 -3.12 20.67 36.66
N ASN A 154 -4.22 21.21 36.14
CA ASN A 154 -4.43 21.42 34.71
C ASN A 154 -3.89 22.76 34.16
N GLU A 155 -3.23 23.58 34.98
CA GLU A 155 -2.57 24.79 34.47
C GLU A 155 -1.09 24.51 34.13
N ALA A 156 -0.91 23.99 32.91
CA ALA A 156 0.29 24.06 32.07
C ALA A 156 1.65 23.78 32.76
N SER A 157 1.86 22.53 33.18
CA SER A 157 3.21 22.00 33.35
C SER A 157 3.80 21.70 31.97
N VAL A 158 4.59 22.62 31.42
CA VAL A 158 5.33 22.39 30.16
C VAL A 158 6.70 21.82 30.52
N LEU A 159 7.08 20.70 29.91
CA LEU A 159 8.46 20.23 29.94
C LEU A 159 9.33 21.22 29.16
N ILE A 160 10.12 22.03 29.87
CA ILE A 160 11.07 22.96 29.24
C ILE A 160 12.46 22.36 29.42
N ASN A 161 13.07 21.94 28.31
CA ASN A 161 14.48 21.58 28.28
C ASN A 161 15.31 22.84 28.56
N LYS A 162 15.91 22.94 29.75
CA LYS A 162 16.63 24.13 30.22
C LYS A 162 18.15 24.11 29.95
N LYS A 163 18.65 23.20 29.11
CA LYS A 163 20.04 23.30 28.61
C LYS A 163 20.09 24.13 27.34
N LEU A 164 20.21 25.45 27.50
CA LEU A 164 20.83 26.36 26.53
C LEU A 164 22.05 26.99 27.21
#